data_AF-A0A2M7C9P2-F1
#
_entry.id   AF-A0A2M7C9P2-F1
#
_cell.length_a   1.000
_cell.length_b   1.000
_cell.length_c   1.000
_cell.angle_alpha   90.00
_cell.angle_beta   90.00
_cell.angle_gamma   90.00
#
_symmetry.space_group_name_H-M   'P 1'
#
loop_
_entity.id
_entity.type
_entity.pdbx_description
1 polymer ?
#
loop_
_entity_poly.entity_id
_entity_poly.type
_entity_poly.pdbx_seq_one_letter_code
_entity_poly.pdbx_strand_id
1 'polypeptide(L)'
;MDIMMTHTPFLTRLRALLDDRGRDVIYPCIQDLVDNGLTLARFSPGDRIPPRQDVTQYIVAWCKHAGLTEEECRDWLIEYCAVMLSSISKTSISGIRHSTKSNVKYIYQADIPFVCECDNNPFKAQCSGNCPAYADMQAKLTDRKNKGPNIGHDVERLTAVMEARSPSAKETYRDQFETALQVIRSEIERGTKRKTIIELLNERGLKTRTGRNWTYSILGAELSSINGCHDGQCDRER
;
A
#
# COMPACT_ATOMS: atom_id res chain seq x y z
N MET A 1 -4.26 -1.99 42.43
CA MET A 1 -5.38 -1.58 41.57
C MET A 1 -4.94 -1.76 40.13
N ASP A 2 -5.15 -2.96 39.58
CA ASP A 2 -4.88 -3.24 38.18
C ASP A 2 -6.05 -2.71 37.35
N ILE A 3 -5.82 -1.64 36.61
CA ILE A 3 -6.68 -1.29 35.49
C ILE A 3 -6.44 -2.39 34.46
N MET A 4 -7.36 -3.35 34.35
CA MET A 4 -7.40 -4.27 33.22
C MET A 4 -7.55 -3.42 31.96
N MET A 5 -6.43 -3.05 31.33
CA MET A 5 -6.43 -2.46 30.00
C MET A 5 -7.06 -3.50 29.08
N THR A 6 -8.30 -3.25 28.66
CA THR A 6 -8.97 -4.03 27.64
C THR A 6 -8.22 -3.81 26.34
N HIS A 7 -7.25 -4.68 26.07
CA HIS A 7 -6.49 -4.68 24.83
C HIS A 7 -7.41 -4.87 23.64
N THR A 8 -7.04 -4.27 22.51
CA THR A 8 -7.79 -4.44 21.28
C THR A 8 -7.83 -5.92 20.87
N PRO A 9 -8.88 -6.36 20.15
CA PRO A 9 -8.91 -7.72 19.60
C PRO A 9 -7.71 -8.01 18.68
N PHE A 10 -7.10 -6.98 18.09
CA PHE A 10 -5.90 -7.12 17.26
C PHE A 10 -4.67 -7.50 18.07
N LEU A 11 -4.43 -6.86 19.22
CA LEU A 11 -3.30 -7.20 20.08
C LEU A 11 -3.45 -8.59 20.71
N THR A 12 -4.67 -8.95 21.10
CA THR A 12 -4.97 -10.30 21.61
C THR A 12 -4.66 -11.38 20.57
N ARG A 13 -5.12 -11.18 19.32
CA ARG A 13 -4.82 -12.10 18.21
C ARG A 13 -3.33 -12.11 17.86
N LEU A 14 -2.67 -10.97 17.91
CA LEU A 14 -1.23 -10.88 17.64
C LEU A 14 -0.42 -11.67 18.68
N ARG A 15 -0.78 -11.55 19.96
CA ARG A 15 -0.18 -12.36 21.03
C ARG A 15 -0.41 -13.86 20.79
N ALA A 16 -1.61 -14.25 20.37
CA ALA A 16 -1.91 -15.65 20.06
C ALA A 16 -1.08 -16.20 18.89
N LEU A 17 -0.79 -15.39 17.85
CA LEU A 17 0.08 -15.79 16.74
C LEU A 17 1.56 -15.96 17.15
N LEU A 18 2.00 -15.16 18.12
CA LEU A 18 3.37 -15.22 18.62
C LEU A 18 3.56 -16.28 19.70
N ASP A 19 2.47 -16.72 20.34
CA ASP A 19 2.45 -17.67 21.45
C ASP A 19 3.40 -17.21 22.58
N ASP A 20 4.15 -18.13 23.20
CA ASP A 20 5.09 -17.80 24.27
C ASP A 20 6.17 -16.78 23.85
N ARG A 21 6.46 -16.64 22.54
CA ARG A 21 7.42 -15.66 22.02
C ARG A 21 6.91 -14.22 22.17
N GLY A 22 5.59 -14.03 22.27
CA GLY A 22 4.95 -12.72 22.26
C GLY A 22 5.38 -11.79 23.41
N ARG A 23 5.77 -12.35 24.56
CA ARG A 23 6.18 -11.58 25.75
C ARG A 23 7.45 -10.75 25.53
N ASP A 24 8.39 -11.27 24.74
CA ASP A 24 9.71 -10.65 24.58
C ASP A 24 9.85 -9.85 23.27
N VAL A 25 8.93 -10.05 22.32
CA VAL A 25 9.04 -9.47 20.97
C VAL A 25 8.01 -8.39 20.67
N ILE A 26 6.93 -8.26 21.46
CA ILE A 26 5.97 -7.15 21.33
C ILE A 26 6.49 -5.95 22.12
N TYR A 27 7.21 -5.07 21.43
CA TYR A 27 7.78 -3.86 22.02
C TYR A 27 6.70 -2.82 22.36
N PRO A 28 6.94 -1.91 23.32
CA PRO A 28 5.97 -0.86 23.67
C PRO A 28 5.45 -0.06 22.48
N CYS A 29 6.32 0.25 21.49
CA CYS A 29 5.92 0.99 20.31
C CYS A 29 5.00 0.19 19.38
N ILE A 30 5.17 -1.13 19.33
CA ILE A 30 4.30 -2.03 18.55
C ILE A 30 2.97 -2.19 19.26
N GLN A 31 3.00 -2.44 20.57
CA GLN A 31 1.79 -2.54 21.38
C GLN A 31 0.92 -1.30 21.23
N ASP A 32 1.53 -0.13 21.35
CA ASP A 32 0.85 1.16 21.23
C ASP A 32 0.23 1.37 19.83
N LEU A 33 0.98 1.10 18.75
CA LEU A 33 0.43 1.20 17.40
C LEU A 33 -0.69 0.19 17.15
N VAL A 34 -0.59 -1.02 17.69
CA VAL A 34 -1.61 -2.05 17.50
C VAL A 34 -2.90 -1.71 18.26
N ASP A 35 -2.78 -1.20 19.48
CA ASP A 35 -3.95 -0.83 20.29
C ASP A 35 -4.59 0.50 19.83
N ASN A 36 -3.79 1.48 19.40
CA ASN A 36 -4.29 2.84 19.16
C ASN A 36 -4.27 3.29 17.69
N GLY A 37 -3.64 2.53 16.80
CA GLY A 37 -3.32 2.99 15.45
C GLY A 37 -2.39 4.20 15.46
N LEU A 38 -2.41 4.99 14.38
CA LEU A 38 -1.70 6.27 14.34
C LEU A 38 -2.56 7.38 14.96
N THR A 39 -2.23 7.83 16.16
CA THR A 39 -2.95 8.92 16.82
C THR A 39 -2.44 10.28 16.37
N LEU A 40 -3.26 11.03 15.62
CA LEU A 40 -2.88 12.35 15.09
C LEU A 40 -2.57 13.40 16.17
N ALA A 41 -3.15 13.27 17.37
CA ALA A 41 -2.89 14.17 18.50
C ALA A 41 -1.43 14.14 19.01
N ARG A 42 -0.62 13.17 18.57
CA ARG A 42 0.82 13.09 18.91
C ARG A 42 1.68 14.03 18.08
N PHE A 43 1.13 14.58 17.02
CA PHE A 43 1.84 15.43 16.07
C PHE A 43 1.55 16.90 16.37
N SER A 44 2.62 17.68 16.47
CA SER A 44 2.58 19.13 16.62
C SER A 44 2.23 19.79 15.28
N PRO A 45 1.66 21.00 15.28
CA PRO A 45 1.50 21.80 14.07
C PRO A 45 2.85 21.96 13.35
N GLY A 46 2.93 21.52 12.09
CA GLY A 46 4.16 21.53 11.28
C GLY A 46 4.87 20.19 11.17
N ASP A 47 4.51 19.19 11.97
CA ASP A 47 5.03 17.85 11.80
C ASP A 47 4.51 17.19 10.51
N ARG A 48 5.38 16.44 9.85
CA ARG A 48 4.97 15.54 8.76
C ARG A 48 4.27 14.32 9.35
N ILE A 49 2.97 14.19 9.10
CA ILE A 49 2.21 13.00 9.50
C ILE A 49 2.56 11.84 8.55
N PRO A 50 3.03 10.69 9.06
CA PRO A 50 3.32 9.53 8.23
C PRO A 50 2.06 9.00 7.54
N PRO A 51 2.11 8.67 6.25
CA PRO A 51 1.00 8.01 5.57
C PRO A 51 0.77 6.59 6.13
N ARG A 52 -0.46 6.09 5.97
CA ARG A 52 -0.86 4.71 6.31
C ARG A 52 0.13 3.64 5.83
N GLN A 53 0.73 3.86 4.66
CA GLN A 53 1.69 2.96 4.06
C GLN A 53 2.93 2.76 4.93
N ASP A 54 3.49 3.83 5.48
CA ASP A 54 4.69 3.78 6.31
C ASP A 54 4.40 2.99 7.59
N VAL A 55 3.24 3.20 8.21
CA VAL A 55 2.79 2.43 9.38
C VAL A 55 2.66 0.95 9.04
N THR A 56 2.09 0.64 7.87
CA THR A 56 1.92 -0.75 7.40
C THR A 56 3.28 -1.41 7.22
N GLN A 57 4.20 -0.77 6.50
CA GLN A 57 5.54 -1.31 6.27
C GLN A 57 6.32 -1.52 7.56
N TYR A 58 6.21 -0.58 8.50
CA TYR A 58 6.83 -0.68 9.80
C TYR A 58 6.35 -1.91 10.57
N ILE A 59 5.02 -2.13 10.62
CA ILE A 59 4.45 -3.30 11.30
C ILE A 59 4.82 -4.59 10.56
N VAL A 60 4.84 -4.63 9.22
CA VAL A 60 5.30 -5.81 8.48
C VAL A 60 6.76 -6.15 8.77
N ALA A 61 7.64 -5.16 8.76
CA ALA A 61 9.05 -5.35 9.07
C ALA A 61 9.23 -5.90 10.48
N TRP A 62 8.46 -5.39 11.45
CA TRP A 62 8.42 -5.96 12.78
C TRP A 62 7.87 -7.39 12.81
N CYS A 63 6.77 -7.71 12.13
CA CYS A 63 6.21 -9.06 12.07
C CYS A 63 7.24 -10.09 11.56
N LYS A 64 7.98 -9.72 10.51
CA LYS A 64 9.09 -10.54 9.97
C LYS A 64 10.20 -10.71 11.02
N HIS A 65 10.61 -9.62 11.67
CA HIS A 65 11.61 -9.66 12.75
C HIS A 65 11.17 -10.48 13.96
N ALA A 66 9.88 -10.45 14.30
CA ALA A 66 9.28 -11.25 15.37
C ALA A 66 9.10 -12.74 15.00
N GLY A 67 9.41 -13.11 13.75
CA GLY A 67 9.37 -14.50 13.29
C GLY A 67 7.97 -15.01 12.94
N LEU A 68 7.04 -14.12 12.57
CA LEU A 68 5.80 -14.52 11.92
C LEU A 68 6.08 -14.91 10.46
N THR A 69 5.38 -15.92 9.97
CA THR A 69 5.38 -16.28 8.55
C THR A 69 4.70 -15.18 7.71
N GLU A 70 4.97 -15.17 6.40
CA GLU A 70 4.33 -14.24 5.47
C GLU A 70 2.80 -14.35 5.54
N GLU A 71 2.29 -15.58 5.65
CA GLU A 71 0.86 -15.86 5.71
C GLU A 71 0.21 -15.35 7.00
N GLU A 72 0.79 -15.66 8.17
CA GLU A 72 0.29 -15.17 9.47
C GLU A 72 0.28 -13.64 9.51
N CYS A 73 1.38 -13.01 9.08
CA CYS A 73 1.47 -11.55 9.00
C CYS A 73 0.40 -10.99 8.06
N ARG A 74 0.24 -11.57 6.87
CA ARG A 74 -0.72 -11.10 5.86
C ARG A 74 -2.14 -11.15 6.40
N ASP A 75 -2.55 -12.29 6.93
CA ASP A 75 -3.94 -12.54 7.29
C ASP A 75 -4.37 -11.70 8.48
N TRP A 76 -3.47 -11.50 9.46
CA TRP A 76 -3.69 -10.59 10.57
C TRP A 76 -3.68 -9.11 10.13
N LEU A 77 -2.68 -8.70 9.36
CA LEU A 77 -2.45 -7.28 9.08
C LEU A 77 -3.47 -6.67 8.11
N ILE A 78 -4.06 -7.47 7.21
CA ILE A 78 -5.13 -7.01 6.29
C ILE A 78 -6.30 -6.43 7.08
N GLU A 79 -6.74 -7.14 8.12
CA GLU A 79 -7.88 -6.72 8.93
C GLU A 79 -7.52 -5.53 9.81
N TYR A 80 -6.36 -5.59 10.48
CA TYR A 80 -5.84 -4.47 11.26
C TYR A 80 -5.75 -3.19 10.43
N CYS A 81 -5.17 -3.22 9.23
CA CYS A 81 -5.04 -2.04 8.38
C CYS A 81 -6.40 -1.49 7.93
N ALA A 82 -7.36 -2.37 7.63
CA ALA A 82 -8.70 -1.97 7.21
C ALA A 82 -9.49 -1.30 8.34
N VAL A 83 -9.27 -1.72 9.59
CA VAL A 83 -10.00 -1.19 10.75
C VAL A 83 -9.25 -0.02 11.38
N MET A 84 -8.00 -0.21 11.78
CA MET A 84 -7.24 0.74 12.59
C MET A 84 -6.62 1.88 11.78
N LEU A 85 -6.27 1.64 10.51
CA LEU A 85 -5.56 2.62 9.69
C LEU A 85 -6.40 3.20 8.54
N SER A 86 -7.67 2.83 8.42
CA SER A 86 -8.53 3.36 7.35
C SER A 86 -8.84 4.84 7.50
N SER A 87 -8.93 5.34 8.74
CA SER A 87 -9.20 6.75 9.04
C SER A 87 -8.11 7.71 8.54
N ILE A 88 -6.87 7.24 8.43
CA ILE A 88 -5.71 8.01 7.95
C ILE A 88 -5.41 7.75 6.46
N SER A 89 -6.29 7.03 5.76
CA SER A 89 -6.11 6.61 4.37
C SER A 89 -7.17 7.25 3.46
N LYS A 90 -6.73 7.72 2.29
CA LYS A 90 -7.64 8.15 1.21
C LYS A 90 -8.14 6.99 0.35
N THR A 91 -7.52 5.81 0.49
CA THR A 91 -7.83 4.60 -0.28
C THR A 91 -9.01 3.86 0.32
N SER A 92 -9.88 3.30 -0.55
CA SER A 92 -11.00 2.44 -0.13
C SER A 92 -10.54 1.21 0.67
N ILE A 93 -11.43 0.62 1.47
CA ILE A 93 -11.14 -0.60 2.23
C ILE A 93 -10.60 -1.73 1.35
N SER A 94 -11.19 -1.94 0.18
CA SER A 94 -10.70 -2.95 -0.79
C SER A 94 -9.28 -2.64 -1.26
N GLY A 95 -8.98 -1.37 -1.56
CA GLY A 95 -7.64 -0.93 -1.94
C GLY A 95 -6.63 -1.05 -0.79
N ILE A 96 -7.04 -0.80 0.45
CA ILE A 96 -6.20 -1.04 1.65
C ILE A 96 -5.82 -2.51 1.70
N ARG A 97 -6.81 -3.42 1.68
CA ARG A 97 -6.57 -4.88 1.71
C ARG A 97 -5.62 -5.33 0.60
N HIS A 98 -5.80 -4.83 -0.62
CA HIS A 98 -4.93 -5.15 -1.74
C HIS A 98 -3.50 -4.63 -1.54
N SER A 99 -3.36 -3.35 -1.16
CA SER A 99 -2.04 -2.75 -0.94
C SER A 99 -1.29 -3.39 0.22
N THR A 100 -1.98 -3.81 1.29
CA THR A 100 -1.36 -4.52 2.42
C THR A 100 -0.75 -5.84 1.97
N LYS A 101 -1.44 -6.62 1.12
CA LYS A 101 -0.87 -7.86 0.54
C LYS A 101 0.44 -7.60 -0.19
N SER A 102 0.50 -6.55 -1.02
CA SER A 102 1.71 -6.19 -1.76
C SER A 102 2.86 -5.76 -0.84
N ASN A 103 2.56 -4.99 0.22
CA ASN A 103 3.58 -4.59 1.21
C ASN A 103 4.15 -5.80 1.95
N VAL A 104 3.28 -6.72 2.39
CA VAL A 104 3.70 -7.94 3.07
C VAL A 104 4.64 -8.75 2.19
N LYS A 105 4.20 -9.08 0.97
CA LYS A 105 5.00 -9.84 0.02
C LYS A 105 6.37 -9.18 -0.23
N TYR A 106 6.38 -7.87 -0.45
CA TYR A 106 7.63 -7.15 -0.76
C TYR A 106 8.64 -7.21 0.40
N ILE A 107 8.22 -6.90 1.63
CA ILE A 107 9.12 -6.88 2.79
C ILE A 107 9.57 -8.29 3.18
N TYR A 108 8.72 -9.30 3.03
CA TYR A 108 9.12 -10.69 3.27
C TYR A 108 10.17 -11.16 2.26
N GLN A 109 10.07 -10.73 1.00
CA GLN A 109 11.05 -11.04 -0.05
C GLN A 109 12.32 -10.18 0.01
N ALA A 110 12.25 -8.97 0.56
CA ALA A 110 13.38 -8.07 0.67
C ALA A 110 14.17 -8.30 1.98
N ASP A 111 15.49 -8.11 1.94
CA ASP A 111 16.35 -8.17 3.13
C ASP A 111 16.34 -6.83 3.88
N ILE A 112 15.15 -6.39 4.30
CA ILE A 112 14.96 -5.12 5.01
C ILE A 112 14.97 -5.42 6.52
N PRO A 113 15.98 -4.94 7.28
CA PRO A 113 16.01 -5.13 8.72
C PRO A 113 14.96 -4.26 9.39
N PHE A 114 14.33 -4.80 10.43
CA PHE A 114 13.51 -3.99 11.32
C PHE A 114 14.38 -3.10 12.21
N VAL A 115 14.04 -1.81 12.22
CA VAL A 115 14.62 -0.76 13.06
C VAL A 115 13.49 0.10 13.61
N CYS A 116 13.32 0.17 14.93
CA CYS A 116 12.21 0.90 15.55
C CYS A 116 12.43 2.41 15.70
N GLU A 117 13.67 2.86 15.48
CA GLU A 117 14.15 4.24 15.67
C GLU A 117 14.08 4.78 17.12
N CYS A 118 13.77 3.91 18.09
CA CYS A 118 13.73 4.22 19.52
C CYS A 118 12.91 5.50 19.80
N ASP A 119 13.48 6.48 20.50
CA ASP A 119 12.82 7.74 20.85
C ASP A 119 12.52 8.62 19.62
N ASN A 120 13.17 8.34 18.49
CA ASN A 120 12.96 9.05 17.22
C ASN A 120 11.96 8.33 16.31
N ASN A 121 11.18 7.39 16.85
CA ASN A 121 10.17 6.68 16.07
C ASN A 121 9.26 7.66 15.29
N PRO A 122 9.14 7.52 13.95
CA PRO A 122 8.44 8.49 13.11
C PRO A 122 6.93 8.55 13.37
N PHE A 123 6.38 7.51 14.01
CA PHE A 123 4.98 7.44 14.40
C PHE A 123 4.72 8.00 15.79
N LYS A 124 5.78 8.46 16.47
CA LYS A 124 5.75 8.93 17.87
C LYS A 124 5.04 7.94 18.79
N ALA A 125 5.24 6.66 18.51
CA ALA A 125 4.70 5.58 19.33
C ALA A 125 5.44 5.51 20.67
N GLN A 126 4.77 4.95 21.68
CA GLN A 126 5.36 4.81 23.01
C GLN A 126 6.70 4.09 22.96
N CYS A 127 7.74 4.70 23.53
CA CYS A 127 9.07 4.11 23.66
C CYS A 127 9.47 4.02 25.13
N SER A 128 10.40 3.11 25.45
CA SER A 128 10.98 2.98 26.80
C SER A 128 12.42 2.53 26.69
N GLY A 129 13.33 3.18 27.44
CA GLY A 129 14.72 2.76 27.57
C GLY A 129 14.88 1.38 28.22
N ASN A 130 13.85 0.91 28.94
CA ASN A 130 13.81 -0.44 29.51
C ASN A 130 13.23 -1.49 28.54
N CYS A 131 12.99 -1.13 27.27
CA CYS A 131 12.56 -2.09 26.26
C CYS A 131 13.67 -3.14 26.02
N PRO A 132 13.36 -4.46 26.00
CA PRO A 132 14.36 -5.51 25.79
C PRO A 132 15.17 -5.34 24.50
N ALA A 133 14.57 -4.75 23.46
CA ALA A 133 15.23 -4.50 22.19
C ALA A 133 15.93 -3.13 22.11
N TYR A 134 15.87 -2.28 23.14
CA TYR A 134 16.36 -0.90 23.05
C TYR A 134 17.86 -0.84 22.72
N ALA A 135 18.68 -1.63 23.40
CA ALA A 135 20.12 -1.70 23.16
C ALA A 135 20.44 -2.19 21.73
N ASP A 136 19.78 -3.27 21.30
CA ASP A 136 19.96 -3.84 19.95
C ASP A 136 19.54 -2.85 18.86
N MET A 137 18.45 -2.10 19.06
CA MET A 137 17.97 -1.10 18.12
C MET A 137 18.91 0.10 18.05
N GLN A 138 19.47 0.54 19.18
CA GLN A 138 20.51 1.59 19.21
C GLN A 138 21.79 1.15 18.48
N ALA A 139 22.20 -0.12 18.65
CA ALA A 139 23.34 -0.67 17.92
C ALA A 139 23.09 -0.69 16.41
N LYS A 140 21.91 -1.16 15.96
CA LYS A 140 21.50 -1.12 14.54
C LYS A 140 21.51 0.30 13.96
N LEU A 141 21.05 1.29 14.73
CA LEU A 141 21.08 2.71 14.32
C LEU A 141 22.51 3.23 14.17
N THR A 142 23.40 2.85 15.08
CA THR A 142 24.81 3.24 15.05
C THR A 142 25.54 2.60 13.88
N ASP A 143 25.32 1.30 13.63
CA ASP A 143 25.86 0.60 12.46
C ASP A 143 25.39 1.25 11.14
N ARG A 144 24.10 1.62 11.05
CA ARG A 144 23.56 2.38 9.91
C ARG A 144 24.26 3.73 9.70
N LYS A 145 24.50 4.49 10.77
CA LYS A 145 25.19 5.79 10.69
C LYS A 145 26.64 5.62 10.24
N ASN A 146 27.33 4.59 10.74
CA ASN A 146 28.73 4.32 10.44
C ASN A 146 28.95 3.77 9.03
N LYS A 147 27.99 3.03 8.47
CA LYS A 147 28.03 2.53 7.08
C LYS A 147 27.80 3.64 6.03
N GLY A 148 27.61 4.89 6.44
CA GLY A 148 27.36 6.02 5.56
C GLY A 148 25.97 5.96 4.90
N PRO A 149 25.57 6.98 4.13
CA PRO A 149 24.24 7.08 3.54
C PRO A 149 24.12 6.17 2.31
N ASN A 150 24.29 4.85 2.46
CA ASN A 150 23.87 3.91 1.43
C ASN A 150 22.34 3.69 1.44
N ILE A 151 21.62 4.36 2.34
CA ILE A 151 20.17 4.21 2.59
C ILE A 151 19.42 5.56 2.39
N GLY A 152 20.07 6.60 1.85
CA GLY A 152 19.30 7.67 1.20
C GLY A 152 18.50 7.12 0.02
N HIS A 153 19.03 6.06 -0.60
CA HIS A 153 18.48 5.41 -1.78
C HIS A 153 17.35 4.40 -1.48
N ASP A 154 17.13 3.99 -0.22
CA ASP A 154 16.15 2.96 0.14
C ASP A 154 14.84 3.54 0.67
N VAL A 155 14.85 4.64 1.44
CA VAL A 155 13.61 5.32 1.88
C VAL A 155 13.00 6.16 0.75
N GLU A 156 13.85 6.77 -0.09
CA GLU A 156 13.43 7.47 -1.30
C GLU A 156 13.00 6.47 -2.39
N ARG A 157 13.65 5.29 -2.50
CA ARG A 157 13.05 4.14 -3.22
C ARG A 157 11.76 3.67 -2.57
N LEU A 158 11.60 3.60 -1.25
CA LEU A 158 10.37 3.08 -0.62
C LEU A 158 9.15 3.93 -1.02
N THR A 159 9.34 5.23 -1.24
CA THR A 159 8.31 6.12 -1.78
C THR A 159 8.20 6.00 -3.31
N ALA A 160 9.32 6.13 -4.05
CA ALA A 160 9.34 6.12 -5.51
C ALA A 160 8.99 4.76 -6.14
N VAL A 161 9.36 3.66 -5.48
CA VAL A 161 9.09 2.27 -5.89
C VAL A 161 7.68 1.88 -5.52
N MET A 162 7.00 2.49 -4.55
CA MET A 162 5.56 2.21 -4.34
C MET A 162 4.65 3.10 -5.19
N GLU A 163 5.09 4.31 -5.53
CA GLU A 163 4.52 5.05 -6.67
C GLU A 163 4.77 4.30 -8.01
N ALA A 164 5.88 3.55 -8.13
CA ALA A 164 6.23 2.78 -9.33
C ALA A 164 5.93 1.26 -9.29
N ARG A 165 5.48 0.67 -8.19
CA ARG A 165 5.24 -0.80 -8.05
C ARG A 165 3.88 -1.12 -7.42
N SER A 166 2.86 -0.48 -7.96
CA SER A 166 1.91 -1.38 -8.60
C SER A 166 2.57 -1.85 -9.89
N PRO A 167 3.04 -3.10 -10.05
CA PRO A 167 3.05 -3.71 -11.37
C PRO A 167 1.56 -3.89 -11.68
N SER A 168 0.90 -2.77 -11.96
CA SER A 168 -0.47 -2.82 -12.39
C SER A 168 -0.41 -3.57 -13.70
N ALA A 169 -1.40 -4.41 -13.95
CA ALA A 169 -1.64 -4.91 -15.30
C ALA A 169 -1.68 -3.79 -16.38
N LYS A 170 -1.59 -2.49 -16.02
CA LYS A 170 -1.45 -1.39 -16.97
C LYS A 170 -0.15 -1.41 -17.77
N GLU A 171 0.99 -1.94 -17.29
CA GLU A 171 2.23 -1.89 -18.10
C GLU A 171 2.27 -2.96 -19.19
N THR A 172 1.84 -4.19 -18.89
CA THR A 172 1.80 -5.30 -19.88
C THR A 172 0.87 -5.00 -21.06
N TYR A 173 -0.20 -4.23 -20.82
CA TYR A 173 -1.19 -3.88 -21.83
C TYR A 173 -1.12 -2.41 -22.25
N ARG A 174 -0.12 -1.64 -21.82
CA ARG A 174 -0.01 -0.20 -22.15
C ARG A 174 0.12 -0.01 -23.64
N ASP A 175 1.10 -0.68 -24.25
CA ASP A 175 1.41 -0.53 -25.67
C ASP A 175 0.25 -1.04 -26.53
N GLN A 176 -0.42 -2.11 -26.10
CA GLN A 176 -1.64 -2.63 -26.74
C GLN A 176 -2.81 -1.66 -26.61
N PHE A 177 -2.95 -1.00 -25.47
CA PHE A 177 -3.99 -0.02 -25.22
C PHE A 177 -3.75 1.28 -26.00
N GLU A 178 -2.51 1.77 -26.06
CA GLU A 178 -2.14 2.94 -26.88
C GLU A 178 -2.36 2.66 -28.37
N THR A 179 -1.96 1.47 -28.83
CA THR A 179 -2.25 1.01 -30.20
C THR A 179 -3.77 0.93 -30.44
N ALA A 180 -4.55 0.43 -29.47
CA ALA A 180 -6.00 0.41 -29.55
C ALA A 180 -6.60 1.82 -29.66
N LEU A 181 -6.08 2.79 -28.91
CA LEU A 181 -6.54 4.18 -28.98
C LEU A 181 -6.27 4.81 -30.34
N GLN A 182 -5.11 4.53 -30.95
CA GLN A 182 -4.81 4.99 -32.31
C GLN A 182 -5.80 4.40 -33.33
N VAL A 183 -6.08 3.08 -33.24
CA VAL A 183 -7.07 2.41 -34.09
C VAL A 183 -8.47 2.99 -33.89
N ILE A 184 -8.88 3.21 -32.64
CA ILE A 184 -10.19 3.81 -32.31
C ILE A 184 -10.32 5.20 -32.94
N ARG A 185 -9.30 6.05 -32.82
CA ARG A 185 -9.31 7.40 -33.43
C ARG A 185 -9.42 7.33 -34.95
N SER A 186 -8.58 6.52 -35.59
CA SER A 186 -8.61 6.38 -37.05
C SER A 186 -9.94 5.81 -37.56
N GLU A 187 -10.56 4.89 -36.85
CA GLU A 187 -11.84 4.29 -37.27
C GLU A 187 -13.03 5.21 -37.00
N ILE A 188 -12.95 6.08 -35.98
CA ILE A 188 -13.96 7.12 -35.75
C ILE A 188 -13.89 8.20 -36.83
N GLU A 189 -12.70 8.65 -37.21
CA GLU A 189 -12.50 9.60 -38.31
C GLU A 189 -13.05 9.05 -39.64
N ARG A 190 -13.03 7.72 -39.81
CA ARG A 190 -13.60 7.01 -40.97
C ARG A 190 -15.11 6.76 -40.88
N GLY A 191 -15.76 7.15 -39.77
CA GLY A 191 -17.19 6.92 -39.56
C GLY A 191 -17.58 5.47 -39.26
N THR A 192 -16.63 4.63 -38.83
CA THR A 192 -16.87 3.21 -38.55
C THR A 192 -17.78 3.06 -37.32
N LYS A 193 -18.76 2.15 -37.40
CA LYS A 193 -19.69 1.88 -36.29
C LYS A 193 -18.95 1.28 -35.09
N ARG A 194 -19.35 1.68 -33.88
CA ARG A 194 -18.76 1.22 -32.60
C ARG A 194 -18.67 -0.31 -32.46
N LYS A 195 -19.65 -1.06 -33.00
CA LYS A 195 -19.64 -2.53 -33.00
C LYS A 195 -18.41 -3.09 -33.72
N THR A 196 -18.18 -2.59 -34.92
CA THR A 196 -17.10 -3.01 -35.81
C THR A 196 -15.74 -2.61 -35.26
N ILE A 197 -15.65 -1.47 -34.57
CA ILE A 197 -14.45 -1.09 -33.83
C ILE A 197 -14.13 -2.10 -32.71
N ILE A 198 -15.12 -2.52 -31.93
CA ILE A 198 -14.92 -3.50 -30.84
C ILE A 198 -14.47 -4.86 -31.39
N GLU A 199 -15.09 -5.32 -32.47
CA GLU A 199 -14.71 -6.57 -33.17
C GLU A 199 -13.25 -6.48 -33.63
N LEU A 200 -12.89 -5.41 -34.34
CA LEU A 200 -11.53 -5.17 -34.83
C LEU A 200 -10.47 -5.15 -33.72
N LEU A 201 -10.75 -4.49 -32.60
CA LEU A 201 -9.82 -4.40 -31.47
C LEU A 201 -9.59 -5.77 -30.81
N ASN A 202 -10.66 -6.55 -30.64
CA ASN A 202 -10.57 -7.87 -30.03
C ASN A 202 -9.93 -8.90 -30.97
N GLU A 203 -10.19 -8.83 -32.28
CA GLU A 203 -9.56 -9.68 -33.31
C GLU A 203 -8.05 -9.41 -33.40
N ARG A 204 -7.63 -8.15 -33.31
CA ARG A 204 -6.21 -7.75 -33.26
C ARG A 204 -5.54 -8.06 -31.91
N GLY A 205 -6.27 -8.66 -30.97
CA GLY A 205 -5.76 -9.01 -29.65
C GLY A 205 -5.45 -7.81 -28.75
N LEU A 206 -5.87 -6.60 -29.12
CA LEU A 206 -5.55 -5.38 -28.40
C LEU A 206 -6.38 -5.30 -27.11
N LYS A 207 -5.72 -5.36 -25.96
CA LYS A 207 -6.41 -5.33 -24.67
C LYS A 207 -6.64 -3.92 -24.14
N THR A 208 -7.65 -3.79 -23.27
CA THR A 208 -7.92 -2.56 -22.53
C THR A 208 -6.82 -2.27 -21.51
N ARG A 209 -6.82 -1.08 -20.88
CA ARG A 209 -5.90 -0.66 -19.80
C ARG A 209 -5.76 -1.66 -18.64
N THR A 210 -6.73 -2.58 -18.48
CA THR A 210 -6.76 -3.61 -17.43
C THR A 210 -6.57 -5.05 -17.96
N GLY A 211 -6.27 -5.23 -19.25
CA GLY A 211 -6.11 -6.55 -19.87
C GLY A 211 -7.40 -7.23 -20.34
N ARG A 212 -8.57 -6.58 -20.16
CA ARG A 212 -9.87 -7.11 -20.58
C ARG A 212 -10.11 -6.89 -22.07
N ASN A 213 -10.99 -7.72 -22.64
CA ASN A 213 -11.54 -7.49 -23.99
C ASN A 213 -12.35 -6.20 -24.03
N TRP A 214 -12.42 -5.60 -25.22
CA TRP A 214 -13.23 -4.41 -25.47
C TRP A 214 -14.71 -4.77 -25.45
N THR A 215 -15.50 -3.93 -24.77
CA THR A 215 -16.96 -4.00 -24.75
C THR A 215 -17.52 -2.62 -25.09
N TYR A 216 -18.81 -2.55 -25.40
CA TYR A 216 -19.50 -1.28 -25.66
C TYR A 216 -19.37 -0.27 -24.52
N SER A 217 -19.49 -0.73 -23.27
CA SER A 217 -19.36 0.13 -22.10
C SER A 217 -17.95 0.68 -21.93
N ILE A 218 -16.92 -0.15 -22.18
CA ILE A 218 -15.52 0.27 -22.07
C ILE A 218 -15.17 1.26 -23.18
N LEU A 219 -15.56 0.96 -24.43
CA LEU A 219 -15.36 1.89 -25.54
C LEU A 219 -16.09 3.22 -25.28
N GLY A 220 -17.33 3.18 -24.79
CA GLY A 220 -18.10 4.38 -24.46
C GLY A 220 -17.42 5.23 -23.38
N ALA A 221 -16.92 4.62 -22.31
CA ALA A 221 -16.23 5.33 -21.23
C ALA A 221 -14.92 5.99 -21.70
N GLU A 222 -14.12 5.30 -22.53
CA GLU A 222 -12.87 5.86 -23.06
C GLU A 222 -13.16 6.98 -24.08
N LEU A 223 -14.21 6.86 -24.91
CA LEU A 223 -14.61 7.94 -25.81
C LEU A 223 -15.09 9.20 -25.07
N SER A 224 -15.84 9.04 -23.99
CA SER A 224 -16.21 10.18 -23.13
C SER A 224 -14.99 10.84 -22.48
N SER A 225 -13.93 10.07 -22.21
CA SER A 225 -12.66 10.60 -21.68
C SER A 225 -11.82 11.30 -22.75
N ILE A 226 -11.93 10.89 -24.03
CA ILE A 226 -11.22 11.50 -25.16
C ILE A 226 -11.92 12.79 -25.60
N ASN A 227 -13.25 12.84 -25.53
CA ASN A 227 -14.04 14.01 -25.89
C ASN A 227 -14.22 15.01 -24.74
N GLY A 228 -13.69 14.71 -23.54
CA GLY A 228 -13.80 15.55 -22.34
C GLY A 228 -12.92 16.80 -22.31
N CYS A 229 -12.44 17.27 -23.46
CA CYS A 229 -11.79 18.57 -23.62
C CYS A 229 -12.03 19.12 -25.04
N HIS A 230 -13.28 19.15 -25.48
CA HIS A 230 -13.79 20.19 -26.38
C HIS A 230 -15.32 20.20 -26.33
N ASP A 231 -15.83 21.34 -25.89
CA ASP A 231 -17.15 21.94 -26.09
C ASP A 231 -18.38 21.05 -26.24
N GLY A 232 -19.33 21.32 -25.35
CA GLY A 232 -20.67 20.77 -25.44
C GLY A 232 -21.40 21.16 -26.71
N GLN A 233 -21.95 20.16 -27.39
CA GLN A 233 -23.31 20.20 -27.92
C GLN A 233 -23.74 18.79 -28.33
N CYS A 234 -24.99 18.49 -28.00
CA CYS A 234 -25.98 17.72 -28.79
C CYS A 234 -25.52 16.46 -29.57
N ASP A 235 -26.19 15.30 -29.54
CA ASP A 235 -27.63 15.18 -29.49
C ASP A 235 -28.12 13.81 -29.03
N ARG A 236 -29.39 13.85 -28.64
CA ARG A 236 -30.29 12.78 -28.26
C ARG A 236 -30.82 12.09 -29.53
N GLU A 237 -31.24 10.83 -29.35
CA GLU A 237 -32.21 10.07 -30.16
C GLU A 237 -31.74 9.07 -31.25
N ARG A 238 -32.29 7.85 -31.06
CA ARG A 238 -32.65 6.75 -31.99
C ARG A 238 -31.56 5.99 -32.73
#